data_AF-A0AAP0NIN5-F1
#
_entry.id   AF-A0AAP0NIN5-F1
#
_cell.length_a   1.000
_cell.length_b   1.000
_cell.length_c   1.000
_cell.angle_alpha   90.00
_cell.angle_beta   90.00
_cell.angle_gamma   90.00
#
_symmetry.space_group_name_H-M   'P 1'
#
loop_
_entity.id
_entity.type
_entity.pdbx_description
1 polymer ?
#
loop_
_entity_poly.entity_id
_entity_poly.type
_entity_poly.pdbx_seq_one_letter_code
_entity_poly.pdbx_strand_id
1 'polypeptide(L)'
;MGRTWVVLVFILGILFGGFSSASATPPPAKIISGVVSNVVSALFKWLWSLKSTTKTAISTRSMMKFEGGYTVETVFDGSKHGIEPFSVEESPSGELLVLDSDNSNIYKISSPLSRYSRPKLVAGSPEGYTGHVDGRLREARMNHPKGLTVDDRGNIYIADTMNMAIRKISDAGVTTIAGGNGGQGGGHVDGPSEDAKFSNDFDVVYIGSSCSLLVVDRGNLAIREIQLHFDDCSNQYDSNFHLGVAVLVAAAFFGYMLAVAAT
;
A
#
# COMPACT_ATOMS: atom_id res chain seq x y z
N MET A 1 -41.48 40.96 -16.56
CA MET A 1 -41.24 41.33 -15.14
C MET A 1 -39.77 41.04 -14.84
N GLY A 2 -38.85 41.96 -14.55
CA GLY A 2 -38.92 43.35 -14.05
C GLY A 2 -38.57 43.37 -12.55
N ARG A 3 -37.58 44.13 -12.04
CA ARG A 3 -36.61 45.10 -12.62
C ARG A 3 -35.33 45.15 -11.75
N THR A 4 -34.26 45.73 -12.28
CA THR A 4 -32.91 45.90 -11.69
C THR A 4 -32.78 47.08 -10.68
N TRP A 5 -31.55 47.31 -10.18
CA TRP A 5 -30.97 48.52 -9.50
C TRP A 5 -30.83 48.44 -7.94
N VAL A 6 -29.77 48.88 -7.22
CA VAL A 6 -28.62 49.85 -7.34
C VAL A 6 -28.90 51.23 -6.70
N VAL A 7 -28.10 51.83 -5.77
CA VAL A 7 -26.94 51.37 -4.94
C VAL A 7 -26.54 52.45 -3.86
N LEU A 8 -25.72 52.11 -2.84
CA LEU A 8 -25.00 53.00 -1.86
C LEU A 8 -25.91 53.78 -0.84
N VAL A 9 -25.45 54.56 0.18
CA VAL A 9 -24.15 55.18 0.56
C VAL A 9 -23.97 55.28 2.11
N PHE A 10 -22.73 55.41 2.58
CA PHE A 10 -22.29 55.87 3.93
C PHE A 10 -22.75 57.28 4.33
N ILE A 11 -22.79 57.60 5.64
CA ILE A 11 -22.42 58.92 6.22
C ILE A 11 -21.63 58.74 7.55
N LEU A 12 -20.70 59.67 7.82
CA LEU A 12 -19.73 59.72 8.93
C LEU A 12 -19.81 61.07 9.67
N GLY A 13 -19.59 61.09 11.00
CA GLY A 13 -19.30 62.30 11.80
C GLY A 13 -20.53 63.09 12.32
N ILE A 14 -20.39 64.06 13.23
CA ILE A 14 -19.18 64.66 13.83
C ILE A 14 -19.51 65.55 15.07
N LEU A 15 -18.58 65.70 16.03
CA LEU A 15 -18.46 66.76 17.10
C LEU A 15 -19.63 66.98 18.10
N PHE A 16 -19.50 67.64 19.27
CA PHE A 16 -18.51 67.78 20.37
C PHE A 16 -18.99 68.96 21.28
N GLY A 17 -18.76 68.91 22.59
CA GLY A 17 -18.61 70.09 23.48
C GLY A 17 -19.84 70.57 24.28
N GLY A 18 -19.62 70.97 25.55
CA GLY A 18 -20.69 71.56 26.40
C GLY A 18 -20.52 71.58 27.93
N PHE A 19 -19.33 71.89 28.45
CA PHE A 19 -18.94 72.30 29.82
C PHE A 19 -19.96 72.44 30.99
N SER A 20 -19.50 72.00 32.19
CA SER A 20 -19.60 72.67 33.52
C SER A 20 -20.99 72.86 34.19
N SER A 21 -21.15 72.91 35.52
CA SER A 21 -20.24 72.65 36.68
C SER A 21 -21.02 72.62 38.02
N ALA A 22 -20.48 71.90 39.01
CA ALA A 22 -20.56 72.16 40.46
C ALA A 22 -21.89 72.01 41.27
N SER A 23 -21.85 71.00 42.16
CA SER A 23 -22.14 71.08 43.63
C SER A 23 -23.56 70.82 44.20
N ALA A 24 -23.52 70.38 45.48
CA ALA A 24 -24.58 70.29 46.50
C ALA A 24 -25.46 69.01 46.61
N THR A 25 -25.63 68.60 47.88
CA THR A 25 -26.47 67.52 48.46
C THR A 25 -27.03 68.06 49.81
N PRO A 26 -28.04 67.48 50.50
CA PRO A 26 -28.99 66.41 50.15
C PRO A 26 -30.49 66.82 50.38
N PRO A 27 -31.35 66.18 51.23
CA PRO A 27 -32.59 65.45 50.83
C PRO A 27 -33.87 66.07 51.48
N PRO A 28 -35.00 65.36 51.80
CA PRO A 28 -35.67 64.17 51.23
C PRO A 28 -37.17 64.42 50.84
N ALA A 29 -37.82 63.54 50.05
CA ALA A 29 -39.30 63.49 49.96
C ALA A 29 -39.84 62.08 49.61
N LYS A 30 -41.10 61.80 49.97
CA LYS A 30 -41.68 60.44 50.07
C LYS A 30 -42.38 59.93 48.80
N ILE A 31 -42.11 58.65 48.52
CA ILE A 31 -42.93 57.58 47.90
C ILE A 31 -44.41 57.91 47.65
N ILE A 32 -44.89 57.69 46.41
CA ILE A 32 -46.19 57.04 46.11
C ILE A 32 -46.02 56.02 44.95
N SER A 33 -46.74 54.91 45.08
CA SER A 33 -46.80 53.67 44.28
C SER A 33 -46.72 53.71 42.74
N GLY A 34 -46.12 52.66 42.14
CA GLY A 34 -46.41 52.26 40.76
C GLY A 34 -45.66 51.03 40.23
N VAL A 35 -46.42 49.96 39.90
CA VAL A 35 -46.06 48.82 39.02
C VAL A 35 -45.15 47.70 39.57
N VAL A 36 -45.64 46.46 39.38
CA VAL A 36 -45.02 45.16 39.74
C VAL A 36 -44.29 44.56 38.52
N SER A 37 -43.20 43.81 38.72
CA SER A 37 -42.86 42.71 37.79
C SER A 37 -42.20 41.51 38.48
N ASN A 38 -42.71 40.31 38.15
CA ASN A 38 -42.26 39.03 38.70
C ASN A 38 -41.06 38.48 37.91
N VAL A 39 -39.83 38.81 38.31
CA VAL A 39 -38.61 38.29 37.63
C VAL A 39 -37.78 37.35 38.54
N VAL A 40 -37.98 37.37 39.87
CA VAL A 40 -37.07 36.69 40.82
C VAL A 40 -37.40 35.20 41.07
N SER A 41 -38.60 34.70 40.75
CA SER A 41 -38.97 33.30 41.05
C SER A 41 -38.59 32.25 39.99
N ALA A 42 -38.18 32.67 38.78
CA ALA A 42 -37.77 31.75 37.72
C ALA A 42 -36.32 31.24 37.90
N LEU A 43 -35.41 32.11 38.36
CA LEU A 43 -33.99 31.79 38.47
C LEU A 43 -33.70 30.70 39.53
N PHE A 44 -34.50 30.65 40.61
CA PHE A 44 -34.28 29.75 41.74
C PHE A 44 -34.79 28.31 41.54
N LYS A 45 -35.57 28.03 40.49
CA LYS A 45 -35.99 26.65 40.14
C LYS A 45 -35.04 25.96 39.16
N TRP A 46 -34.28 26.73 38.37
CA TRP A 46 -33.29 26.16 37.43
C TRP A 46 -32.07 25.57 38.16
N LEU A 47 -31.63 26.23 39.25
CA LEU A 47 -30.45 25.85 40.05
C LEU A 47 -30.56 24.49 40.78
N TRP A 48 -31.74 23.87 40.85
CA TRP A 48 -31.93 22.55 41.49
C TRP A 48 -32.10 21.39 40.50
N SER A 49 -32.06 21.65 39.19
CA SER A 49 -32.18 20.60 38.16
C SER A 49 -30.82 20.03 37.70
N LEU A 50 -29.70 20.48 38.28
CA LEU A 50 -28.34 20.06 37.92
C LEU A 50 -27.74 19.05 38.91
N LYS A 51 -28.55 18.11 39.41
CA LYS A 51 -28.03 16.87 40.01
C LYS A 51 -27.82 15.84 38.91
N SER A 52 -26.82 16.09 38.05
CA SER A 52 -26.38 15.14 37.04
C SER A 52 -26.00 13.83 37.72
N THR A 53 -26.75 12.77 37.46
CA THR A 53 -26.47 11.46 38.03
C THR A 53 -25.23 10.94 37.33
N THR A 54 -24.07 11.03 37.99
CA THR A 54 -22.81 10.44 37.53
C THR A 54 -22.91 8.92 37.58
N LYS A 55 -23.64 8.34 36.62
CA LYS A 55 -23.38 6.98 36.17
C LYS A 55 -22.00 7.01 35.53
N THR A 56 -21.00 6.61 36.32
CA THR A 56 -19.65 6.34 35.83
C THR A 56 -19.71 5.17 34.86
N ALA A 57 -20.11 5.44 33.63
CA ALA A 57 -19.89 4.54 32.52
C ALA A 57 -18.37 4.47 32.33
N ILE A 58 -17.75 3.46 32.96
CA ILE A 58 -16.39 3.06 32.67
C ILE A 58 -16.42 2.54 31.23
N SER A 59 -16.30 3.47 30.28
CA SER A 59 -15.87 3.13 28.94
C SER A 59 -14.44 2.65 29.08
N THR A 60 -14.28 1.33 29.15
CA THR A 60 -13.04 0.62 28.85
C THR A 60 -12.72 0.85 27.38
N ARG A 61 -12.43 2.12 27.02
CA ARG A 61 -11.70 2.44 25.80
C ARG A 61 -10.43 1.62 25.89
N SER A 62 -10.27 0.68 24.96
CA SER A 62 -9.00 0.00 24.75
C SER A 62 -8.01 1.09 24.34
N MET A 63 -7.29 1.61 25.33
CA MET A 63 -6.29 2.66 25.11
C MET A 63 -5.10 1.98 24.44
N MET A 64 -5.02 2.14 23.11
CA MET A 64 -3.88 1.72 22.31
C MET A 64 -2.60 2.27 22.97
N LYS A 65 -1.71 1.35 23.37
CA LYS A 65 -0.40 1.69 23.91
C LYS A 65 0.60 1.59 22.77
N PHE A 66 1.13 2.73 22.34
CA PHE A 66 2.25 2.77 21.42
C PHE A 66 3.54 2.42 22.16
N GLU A 67 4.35 1.55 21.57
CA GLU A 67 5.75 1.41 21.94
C GLU A 67 6.53 2.61 21.36
N GLY A 68 7.47 3.16 22.13
CA GLY A 68 8.30 4.29 21.70
C GLY A 68 9.53 3.83 20.92
N GLY A 69 10.07 4.71 20.06
CA GLY A 69 11.30 4.46 19.29
C GLY A 69 11.07 4.27 17.79
N TYR A 70 9.85 3.97 17.35
CA TYR A 70 9.50 3.95 15.94
C TYR A 70 9.29 5.36 15.39
N THR A 71 9.81 5.60 14.19
CA THR A 71 9.56 6.82 13.40
C THR A 71 9.03 6.39 12.03
N VAL A 72 8.19 7.23 11.42
CA VAL A 72 7.60 6.97 10.10
C VAL A 72 7.95 8.14 9.20
N GLU A 73 8.69 7.87 8.12
CA GLU A 73 9.10 8.88 7.14
C GLU A 73 8.66 8.48 5.72
N THR A 74 8.22 9.46 4.94
CA THR A 74 7.91 9.27 3.52
C THR A 74 9.20 9.23 2.70
N VAL A 75 9.72 8.02 2.50
CA VAL A 75 10.96 7.74 1.75
C VAL A 75 10.78 7.67 0.24
N PHE A 76 9.56 7.43 -0.26
CA PHE A 76 9.18 7.51 -1.67
C PHE A 76 7.79 8.14 -1.80
N ASP A 77 7.54 8.85 -2.91
CA ASP A 77 6.30 9.57 -3.17
C ASP A 77 5.86 9.31 -4.61
N GLY A 78 4.92 8.37 -4.77
CA GLY A 78 4.41 7.92 -6.07
C GLY A 78 3.62 8.99 -6.83
N SER A 79 2.98 9.92 -6.11
CA SER A 79 2.15 10.99 -6.69
C SER A 79 2.94 11.90 -7.65
N LYS A 80 4.25 12.08 -7.38
CA LYS A 80 5.17 12.86 -8.23
C LYS A 80 5.60 12.15 -9.51
N HIS A 81 5.36 10.84 -9.58
CA HIS A 81 5.81 9.97 -10.66
C HIS A 81 4.64 9.39 -11.46
N GLY A 82 3.39 9.61 -11.04
CA GLY A 82 2.21 8.95 -11.61
C GLY A 82 2.19 7.45 -11.31
N ILE A 83 2.74 7.07 -10.14
CA ILE A 83 2.80 5.67 -9.68
C ILE A 83 1.91 5.53 -8.45
N GLU A 84 1.11 4.47 -8.41
CA GLU A 84 0.23 4.14 -7.29
C GLU A 84 0.72 2.84 -6.60
N PRO A 85 1.58 2.93 -5.57
CA PRO A 85 2.18 1.75 -4.95
C PRO A 85 1.14 0.90 -4.22
N PHE A 86 0.97 -0.34 -4.67
CA PHE A 86 0.08 -1.32 -4.04
C PHE A 86 0.83 -2.28 -3.11
N SER A 87 1.95 -2.83 -3.60
CA SER A 87 2.82 -3.74 -2.84
C SER A 87 4.29 -3.47 -3.13
N VAL A 88 5.17 -3.98 -2.28
CA VAL A 88 6.62 -3.75 -2.31
C VAL A 88 7.37 -5.01 -1.89
N GLU A 89 8.47 -5.31 -2.56
CA GLU A 89 9.31 -6.49 -2.31
C GLU A 89 10.79 -6.13 -2.52
N GLU A 90 11.70 -6.67 -1.70
CA GLU A 90 13.14 -6.51 -1.91
C GLU A 90 13.68 -7.65 -2.77
N SER A 91 14.32 -7.32 -3.89
CA SER A 91 14.99 -8.32 -4.73
C SER A 91 16.28 -8.85 -4.06
N PRO A 92 16.77 -10.05 -4.41
CA PRO A 92 18.07 -10.55 -3.93
C PRO A 92 19.27 -9.64 -4.21
N SER A 93 19.11 -8.65 -5.10
CA SER A 93 20.13 -7.63 -5.42
C SER A 93 20.12 -6.40 -4.52
N GLY A 94 19.15 -6.25 -3.61
CA GLY A 94 18.91 -5.05 -2.82
C GLY A 94 18.24 -3.89 -3.57
N GLU A 95 17.78 -4.10 -4.81
CA GLU A 95 16.82 -3.20 -5.45
C GLU A 95 15.40 -3.49 -4.94
N LEU A 96 14.63 -2.43 -4.71
CA LEU A 96 13.25 -2.50 -4.25
C LEU A 96 12.30 -2.55 -5.45
N LEU A 97 11.47 -3.57 -5.52
CA LEU A 97 10.38 -3.68 -6.48
C LEU A 97 9.11 -3.05 -5.91
N VAL A 98 8.40 -2.29 -6.74
CA VAL A 98 7.13 -1.67 -6.40
C VAL A 98 6.10 -2.10 -7.44
N LEU A 99 5.02 -2.73 -6.97
CA LEU A 99 3.89 -3.12 -7.77
C LEU A 99 2.89 -1.95 -7.84
N ASP A 100 2.61 -1.47 -9.04
CA ASP A 100 1.54 -0.51 -9.34
C ASP A 100 0.37 -1.30 -9.91
N SER A 101 -0.61 -1.62 -9.05
CA SER A 101 -1.80 -2.41 -9.41
C SER A 101 -2.60 -1.70 -10.50
N ASP A 102 -2.91 -0.43 -10.27
CA ASP A 102 -3.97 0.26 -11.01
C ASP A 102 -3.48 0.70 -12.39
N ASN A 103 -2.18 1.02 -12.54
CA ASN A 103 -1.53 1.15 -13.84
C ASN A 103 -1.00 -0.18 -14.42
N SER A 104 -1.16 -1.30 -13.69
CA SER A 104 -0.72 -2.65 -14.06
C SER A 104 0.75 -2.73 -14.50
N ASN A 105 1.62 -2.08 -13.72
CA ASN A 105 3.05 -1.90 -13.99
C ASN A 105 3.90 -2.34 -12.79
N ILE A 106 5.13 -2.80 -13.06
CA ILE A 106 6.13 -3.07 -12.02
C ILE A 106 7.29 -2.10 -12.20
N TYR A 107 7.68 -1.44 -11.12
CA TYR A 107 8.83 -0.54 -11.08
C TYR A 107 9.93 -1.11 -10.18
N LYS A 108 11.18 -0.77 -10.47
CA LYS A 108 12.30 -0.97 -9.55
C LYS A 108 12.94 0.35 -9.14
N ILE A 109 13.35 0.43 -7.88
CA ILE A 109 13.93 1.60 -7.25
C ILE A 109 15.21 1.17 -6.53
N SER A 110 16.32 1.84 -6.81
CA SER A 110 17.59 1.57 -6.15
C SER A 110 17.54 1.99 -4.68
N SER A 111 18.02 1.12 -3.80
CA SER A 111 18.25 1.40 -2.37
C SER A 111 19.56 2.20 -2.18
N PRO A 112 19.67 3.11 -1.20
CA PRO A 112 18.64 3.54 -0.27
C PRO A 112 17.56 4.40 -0.93
N LEU A 113 16.31 4.27 -0.45
CA LEU A 113 15.22 5.14 -0.88
C LEU A 113 15.43 6.60 -0.47
N SER A 114 14.92 7.51 -1.30
CA SER A 114 14.90 8.94 -1.05
C SER A 114 13.72 9.60 -1.77
N ARG A 115 13.35 10.80 -1.34
CA ARG A 115 12.34 11.64 -2.01
C ARG A 115 12.70 12.06 -3.46
N TYR A 116 13.89 11.70 -3.94
CA TYR A 116 14.39 11.92 -5.30
C TYR A 116 14.71 10.61 -6.05
N SER A 117 14.41 9.44 -5.47
CA SER A 117 14.65 8.15 -6.10
C SER A 117 13.85 8.03 -7.40
N ARG A 118 14.52 7.59 -8.46
CA ARG A 118 13.95 7.51 -9.81
C ARG A 118 13.50 6.09 -10.11
N PRO A 119 12.19 5.80 -10.11
CA PRO A 119 11.68 4.48 -10.47
C PRO A 119 11.97 4.16 -11.93
N LYS A 120 12.30 2.90 -12.21
CA LYS A 120 12.50 2.37 -13.57
C LYS A 120 11.45 1.30 -13.84
N LEU A 121 10.70 1.42 -14.93
CA LEU A 121 9.75 0.40 -15.35
C LEU A 121 10.48 -0.92 -15.64
N VAL A 122 10.05 -1.99 -14.98
CA VAL A 122 10.52 -3.36 -15.17
C VAL A 122 9.67 -4.07 -16.21
N ALA A 123 8.35 -4.08 -16.03
CA ALA A 123 7.40 -4.71 -16.96
C ALA A 123 6.03 -4.02 -16.92
N GLY A 124 5.27 -4.16 -18.02
CA GLY A 124 3.94 -3.59 -18.21
C GLY A 124 3.90 -2.55 -19.34
N SER A 125 2.81 -1.77 -19.42
CA SER A 125 2.63 -0.73 -20.42
C SER A 125 3.04 0.64 -19.86
N PRO A 126 4.04 1.34 -20.43
CA PRO A 126 4.33 2.74 -20.08
C PRO A 126 3.10 3.67 -20.19
N GLU A 127 2.13 3.30 -21.02
CA GLU A 127 0.89 4.01 -21.31
C GLU A 127 -0.28 3.60 -20.39
N GLY A 128 -0.07 2.66 -19.46
CA GLY A 128 -1.09 2.19 -18.51
C GLY A 128 -2.15 1.25 -19.10
N TYR A 129 -1.92 0.66 -20.29
CA TYR A 129 -2.87 -0.30 -20.86
C TYR A 129 -2.90 -1.62 -20.08
N THR A 130 -4.11 -2.01 -19.66
CA THR A 130 -4.38 -3.31 -19.06
C THR A 130 -4.70 -4.38 -20.12
N GLY A 131 -4.59 -5.65 -19.75
CA GLY A 131 -4.96 -6.79 -20.59
C GLY A 131 -4.20 -8.05 -20.22
N HIS A 132 -4.36 -9.12 -21.01
CA HIS A 132 -3.63 -10.37 -20.86
C HIS A 132 -2.76 -10.61 -22.10
N VAL A 133 -1.52 -10.12 -22.07
CA VAL A 133 -0.57 -10.23 -23.20
C VAL A 133 0.80 -10.60 -22.66
N ASP A 134 1.35 -11.71 -23.12
CA ASP A 134 2.74 -12.12 -22.90
C ASP A 134 3.68 -11.55 -23.98
N GLY A 135 4.98 -11.57 -23.75
CA GLY A 135 5.99 -11.08 -24.69
C GLY A 135 7.06 -10.21 -24.03
N ARG A 136 7.62 -9.24 -24.77
CA ARG A 136 8.68 -8.37 -24.24
C ARG A 136 8.17 -7.54 -23.06
N LEU A 137 9.07 -7.21 -22.13
CA LEU A 137 8.78 -6.48 -20.89
C LEU A 137 7.85 -5.25 -21.05
N ARG A 138 8.00 -4.45 -22.12
CA ARG A 138 7.18 -3.25 -22.39
C ARG A 138 5.98 -3.47 -23.31
N GLU A 139 5.89 -4.64 -23.93
CA GLU A 139 4.81 -5.05 -24.85
C GLU A 139 3.77 -5.92 -24.10
N ALA A 140 4.20 -6.60 -23.04
CA ALA A 140 3.35 -7.36 -22.14
C ALA A 140 2.31 -6.48 -21.43
N ARG A 141 1.16 -7.07 -21.11
CA ARG A 141 0.03 -6.44 -20.43
C ARG A 141 -0.43 -7.34 -19.29
N MET A 142 -0.78 -6.73 -18.16
CA MET A 142 -1.38 -7.33 -16.96
C MET A 142 -2.66 -6.56 -16.61
N ASN A 143 -3.42 -7.01 -15.62
CA ASN A 143 -4.70 -6.41 -15.26
C ASN A 143 -4.95 -6.49 -13.75
N HIS A 144 -4.73 -5.36 -13.06
CA HIS A 144 -4.79 -5.22 -11.60
C HIS A 144 -4.03 -6.34 -10.86
N PRO A 145 -2.70 -6.45 -11.09
CA PRO A 145 -1.86 -7.37 -10.34
C PRO A 145 -1.76 -6.93 -8.87
N LYS A 146 -1.84 -7.89 -7.93
CA LYS A 146 -1.85 -7.59 -6.47
C LYS A 146 -0.69 -8.17 -5.68
N GLY A 147 -0.17 -9.33 -6.12
CA GLY A 147 0.95 -10.00 -5.49
C GLY A 147 2.21 -9.89 -6.34
N LEU A 148 3.36 -9.71 -5.68
CA LEU A 148 4.68 -9.92 -6.29
C LEU A 148 5.58 -10.69 -5.33
N THR A 149 6.46 -11.53 -5.88
CA THR A 149 7.54 -12.21 -5.17
C THR A 149 8.69 -12.49 -6.14
N VAL A 150 9.89 -12.75 -5.64
CA VAL A 150 11.11 -12.91 -6.46
C VAL A 150 11.81 -14.22 -6.11
N ASP A 151 12.28 -14.97 -7.12
CA ASP A 151 13.11 -16.16 -6.88
C ASP A 151 14.60 -15.83 -6.68
N ASP A 152 15.38 -16.85 -6.30
CA ASP A 152 16.83 -16.78 -6.07
C ASP A 152 17.60 -16.27 -7.31
N ARG A 153 17.02 -16.41 -8.52
CA ARG A 153 17.61 -15.94 -9.79
C ARG A 153 17.18 -14.52 -10.18
N GLY A 154 16.23 -13.92 -9.47
CA GLY A 154 15.70 -12.60 -9.78
C GLY A 154 14.54 -12.59 -10.78
N ASN A 155 13.95 -13.74 -11.14
CA ASN A 155 12.67 -13.73 -11.84
C ASN A 155 11.57 -13.26 -10.88
N ILE A 156 10.62 -12.47 -11.39
CA ILE A 156 9.53 -11.91 -10.59
C ILE A 156 8.25 -12.65 -10.94
N TYR A 157 7.55 -13.19 -9.95
CA TYR A 157 6.26 -13.83 -10.12
C TYR A 157 5.16 -12.89 -9.64
N ILE A 158 4.11 -12.75 -10.45
CA ILE A 158 3.03 -11.78 -10.26
C ILE A 158 1.68 -12.50 -10.21
N ALA A 159 0.88 -12.16 -9.20
CA ALA A 159 -0.53 -12.53 -9.15
C ALA A 159 -1.37 -11.52 -9.95
N ASP A 160 -1.67 -11.86 -11.20
CA ASP A 160 -2.34 -11.01 -12.19
C ASP A 160 -3.87 -11.18 -12.10
N THR A 161 -4.47 -10.51 -11.10
CA THR A 161 -5.71 -11.01 -10.49
C THR A 161 -6.97 -10.89 -11.35
N MET A 162 -7.09 -9.85 -12.20
CA MET A 162 -8.25 -9.74 -13.11
C MET A 162 -8.09 -10.56 -14.40
N ASN A 163 -6.90 -11.14 -14.64
CA ASN A 163 -6.67 -12.16 -15.66
C ASN A 163 -6.72 -13.59 -15.08
N MET A 164 -6.89 -13.76 -13.76
CA MET A 164 -6.84 -15.06 -13.05
C MET A 164 -5.61 -15.91 -13.42
N ALA A 165 -4.45 -15.24 -13.51
CA ALA A 165 -3.20 -15.84 -14.00
C ALA A 165 -2.03 -15.59 -13.03
N ILE A 166 -1.09 -16.53 -12.98
CA ILE A 166 0.24 -16.32 -12.42
C ILE A 166 1.18 -16.03 -13.58
N ARG A 167 1.82 -14.85 -13.55
CA ARG A 167 2.76 -14.39 -14.57
C ARG A 167 4.18 -14.47 -14.03
N LYS A 168 5.15 -14.77 -14.89
CA LYS A 168 6.58 -14.74 -14.61
C LYS A 168 7.23 -13.67 -15.49
N ILE A 169 8.07 -12.84 -14.88
CA ILE A 169 8.89 -11.82 -15.53
C ILE A 169 10.35 -12.26 -15.42
N SER A 170 11.05 -12.30 -16.55
CA SER A 170 12.47 -12.65 -16.67
C SER A 170 13.15 -11.76 -17.72
N ASP A 171 14.46 -11.88 -17.89
CA ASP A 171 15.19 -11.19 -18.97
C ASP A 171 14.67 -11.56 -20.39
N ALA A 172 14.04 -12.73 -20.55
CA ALA A 172 13.41 -13.15 -21.80
C ALA A 172 12.06 -12.44 -22.08
N GLY A 173 11.43 -11.85 -21.06
CA GLY A 173 10.12 -11.21 -21.14
C GLY A 173 9.14 -11.68 -20.06
N VAL A 174 7.87 -11.41 -20.29
CA VAL A 174 6.74 -11.83 -19.44
C VAL A 174 6.04 -13.03 -20.08
N THR A 175 5.76 -14.04 -19.27
CA THR A 175 5.08 -15.28 -19.66
C THR A 175 4.03 -15.67 -18.63
N THR A 176 2.96 -16.33 -19.05
CA THR A 176 1.97 -16.95 -18.15
C THR A 176 2.43 -18.36 -17.76
N ILE A 177 2.49 -18.66 -16.46
CA ILE A 177 2.96 -19.97 -15.95
C ILE A 177 1.86 -20.85 -15.36
N ALA A 178 0.68 -20.27 -15.05
CA ALA A 178 -0.53 -20.99 -14.67
C ALA A 178 -1.75 -20.06 -14.79
N GLY A 179 -2.92 -20.61 -15.11
CA GLY A 179 -4.17 -19.84 -15.23
C GLY A 179 -4.31 -19.05 -16.53
N GLY A 180 -5.19 -18.04 -16.54
CA GLY A 180 -5.43 -17.17 -17.72
C GLY A 180 -6.26 -17.77 -18.87
N ASN A 181 -6.32 -19.09 -19.00
CA ASN A 181 -7.00 -19.80 -20.11
C ASN A 181 -8.55 -19.83 -20.01
N GLY A 182 -9.12 -19.24 -18.95
CA GLY A 182 -10.57 -19.23 -18.70
C GLY A 182 -11.27 -18.00 -19.26
N GLY A 183 -12.11 -18.16 -20.26
CA GLY A 183 -13.03 -17.10 -20.70
C GLY A 183 -13.94 -16.63 -19.56
N GLN A 184 -13.91 -15.32 -19.27
CA GLN A 184 -14.73 -14.58 -18.28
C GLN A 184 -15.28 -15.41 -17.10
N GLY A 185 -14.38 -15.76 -16.16
CA GLY A 185 -14.78 -16.31 -14.88
C GLY A 185 -13.61 -17.01 -14.19
N GLY A 186 -13.32 -16.60 -12.95
CA GLY A 186 -12.44 -17.37 -12.07
C GLY A 186 -13.06 -18.73 -11.70
N GLY A 187 -12.28 -19.58 -11.05
CA GLY A 187 -12.74 -20.87 -10.55
C GLY A 187 -11.70 -21.56 -9.70
N HIS A 188 -11.99 -22.78 -9.26
CA HIS A 188 -11.07 -23.62 -8.52
C HIS A 188 -10.90 -24.94 -9.27
N VAL A 189 -9.79 -25.07 -10.00
CA VAL A 189 -9.41 -26.29 -10.72
C VAL A 189 -7.91 -26.49 -10.54
N ASP A 190 -7.52 -27.65 -10.03
CA ASP A 190 -6.13 -28.13 -9.98
C ASP A 190 -5.82 -28.97 -11.22
N GLY A 191 -4.54 -29.10 -11.57
CA GLY A 191 -4.09 -29.85 -12.74
C GLY A 191 -2.85 -29.21 -13.38
N PRO A 192 -2.58 -29.51 -14.66
CA PRO A 192 -1.58 -28.79 -15.46
C PRO A 192 -1.82 -27.28 -15.48
N SER A 193 -0.76 -26.50 -15.66
CA SER A 193 -0.79 -25.03 -15.66
C SER A 193 -1.86 -24.40 -16.54
N GLU A 194 -2.12 -24.98 -17.71
CA GLU A 194 -3.08 -24.48 -18.71
C GLU A 194 -4.54 -24.79 -18.35
N ASP A 195 -4.78 -25.80 -17.50
CA ASP A 195 -6.10 -26.21 -17.01
C ASP A 195 -6.44 -25.59 -15.65
N ALA A 196 -5.40 -25.24 -14.88
CA ALA A 196 -5.54 -24.69 -13.54
C ALA A 196 -6.32 -23.36 -13.54
N LYS A 197 -7.27 -23.21 -12.62
CA LYS A 197 -8.08 -21.98 -12.46
C LYS A 197 -7.97 -21.42 -11.06
N PHE A 198 -7.82 -20.11 -10.97
CA PHE A 198 -7.76 -19.32 -9.73
C PHE A 198 -9.00 -18.43 -9.61
N SER A 199 -9.25 -17.89 -8.40
CA SER A 199 -10.22 -16.81 -8.24
C SER A 199 -9.68 -15.48 -8.80
N ASN A 200 -10.38 -14.37 -8.56
CA ASN A 200 -9.89 -13.01 -8.83
C ASN A 200 -9.37 -12.29 -7.56
N ASP A 201 -9.21 -13.02 -6.46
CA ASP A 201 -8.57 -12.54 -5.25
C ASP A 201 -7.57 -13.58 -4.73
N PHE A 202 -6.34 -13.46 -5.20
CA PHE A 202 -5.22 -14.29 -4.80
C PHE A 202 -3.92 -13.47 -4.70
N ASP A 203 -2.89 -14.11 -4.16
CA ASP A 203 -1.57 -13.56 -3.93
C ASP A 203 -0.53 -14.69 -4.05
N VAL A 204 0.77 -14.35 -4.17
CA VAL A 204 1.83 -15.31 -4.52
C VAL A 204 3.06 -15.10 -3.65
N VAL A 205 3.61 -16.21 -3.13
CA VAL A 205 4.80 -16.24 -2.26
C VAL A 205 5.76 -17.30 -2.76
N TYR A 206 7.03 -16.94 -3.01
CA TYR A 206 8.06 -17.89 -3.37
C TYR A 206 8.68 -18.58 -2.14
N ILE A 207 8.88 -19.90 -2.25
CA ILE A 207 9.50 -20.74 -1.22
C ILE A 207 10.73 -21.43 -1.82
N GLY A 208 11.90 -20.79 -1.68
CA GLY A 208 13.15 -21.30 -2.27
C GLY A 208 13.59 -22.67 -1.76
N SER A 209 13.24 -23.04 -0.52
CA SER A 209 13.58 -24.36 0.05
C SER A 209 12.85 -25.54 -0.61
N SER A 210 11.72 -25.30 -1.29
CA SER A 210 10.95 -26.31 -2.02
C SER A 210 10.94 -26.08 -3.53
N CYS A 211 11.54 -24.99 -4.02
CA CYS A 211 11.44 -24.55 -5.41
C CYS A 211 9.97 -24.46 -5.88
N SER A 212 9.13 -23.77 -5.11
CA SER A 212 7.71 -23.63 -5.42
C SER A 212 7.15 -22.25 -5.09
N LEU A 213 6.03 -21.92 -5.73
CA LEU A 213 5.18 -20.80 -5.36
C LEU A 213 4.00 -21.31 -4.54
N LEU A 214 3.71 -20.66 -3.43
CA LEU A 214 2.44 -20.77 -2.74
C LEU A 214 1.51 -19.66 -3.22
N VAL A 215 0.37 -20.04 -3.77
CA VAL A 215 -0.71 -19.14 -4.17
C VAL A 215 -1.76 -19.11 -3.06
N VAL A 216 -1.93 -17.95 -2.43
CA VAL A 216 -2.95 -17.72 -1.39
C VAL A 216 -4.24 -17.30 -2.09
N ASP A 217 -5.00 -18.28 -2.57
CA ASP A 217 -6.22 -18.12 -3.35
C ASP A 217 -7.43 -17.85 -2.44
N ARG A 218 -7.49 -16.63 -1.91
CA ARG A 218 -8.49 -16.17 -0.92
C ARG A 218 -9.92 -16.35 -1.42
N GLY A 219 -10.19 -16.03 -2.69
CA GLY A 219 -11.52 -16.21 -3.27
C GLY A 219 -11.99 -17.68 -3.36
N ASN A 220 -11.05 -18.63 -3.36
CA ASN A 220 -11.31 -20.07 -3.30
C ASN A 220 -11.07 -20.68 -1.91
N LEU A 221 -10.72 -19.87 -0.89
CA LEU A 221 -10.39 -20.29 0.47
C LEU A 221 -9.25 -21.34 0.55
N ALA A 222 -8.30 -21.29 -0.40
CA ALA A 222 -7.26 -22.30 -0.56
C ALA A 222 -5.84 -21.71 -0.52
N ILE A 223 -4.89 -22.49 -0.02
CA ILE A 223 -3.46 -22.31 -0.33
C ILE A 223 -3.12 -23.39 -1.35
N ARG A 224 -2.51 -23.00 -2.46
CA ARG A 224 -2.21 -23.88 -3.61
C ARG A 224 -0.73 -23.82 -3.91
N GLU A 225 -0.14 -24.90 -4.39
CA GLU A 225 1.28 -24.97 -4.71
C GLU A 225 1.50 -25.10 -6.22
N ILE A 226 2.46 -24.34 -6.75
CA ILE A 226 2.99 -24.50 -8.10
C ILE A 226 4.47 -24.85 -7.95
N GLN A 227 4.84 -26.06 -8.33
CA GLN A 227 6.25 -26.46 -8.42
C GLN A 227 6.90 -25.73 -9.60
N LEU A 228 8.00 -25.04 -9.35
CA LEU A 228 8.76 -24.33 -10.38
C LEU A 228 9.73 -25.28 -11.08
N HIS A 229 10.26 -24.85 -12.23
CA HIS A 229 11.35 -25.56 -12.87
C HIS A 229 12.62 -25.45 -12.01
N PHE A 230 13.39 -26.54 -11.90
CA PHE A 230 14.63 -26.55 -11.13
C PHE A 230 15.57 -25.39 -11.50
N ASP A 231 15.65 -25.09 -12.81
CA ASP A 231 16.44 -23.97 -13.34
C ASP A 231 16.07 -22.63 -12.71
N ASP A 232 14.83 -22.40 -12.27
CA ASP A 232 14.40 -21.13 -11.67
C ASP A 232 14.95 -20.94 -10.25
N CYS A 233 15.26 -22.05 -9.57
CA CYS A 233 15.73 -22.08 -8.19
C CYS A 233 17.22 -22.49 -8.07
N SER A 234 17.83 -22.96 -9.16
CA SER A 234 19.23 -23.32 -9.20
C SER A 234 20.10 -22.05 -9.12
N ASN A 235 20.54 -21.72 -7.92
CA ASN A 235 21.62 -20.77 -7.71
C ASN A 235 22.85 -21.19 -8.54
N GLN A 236 23.61 -20.21 -9.05
CA GLN A 236 24.70 -20.42 -10.03
C GLN A 236 25.99 -21.04 -9.44
N TYR A 237 25.85 -22.01 -8.52
CA TYR A 237 26.92 -22.74 -7.85
C TYR A 237 27.44 -23.97 -8.63
N ASP A 238 26.81 -24.35 -9.75
CA ASP A 238 27.18 -25.51 -10.56
C ASP A 238 28.54 -25.40 -11.29
N SER A 239 29.18 -24.23 -11.25
CA SER A 239 30.59 -24.10 -11.63
C SER A 239 31.52 -25.00 -10.79
N ASN A 240 31.12 -25.35 -9.55
CA ASN A 240 31.86 -26.28 -8.71
C ASN A 240 31.56 -27.77 -8.99
N PHE A 241 30.43 -28.13 -9.60
CA PHE A 241 30.15 -29.53 -9.93
C PHE A 241 31.09 -30.04 -11.04
N HIS A 242 31.22 -29.26 -12.12
CA HIS A 242 32.18 -29.55 -13.18
C HIS A 242 33.63 -29.53 -12.69
N LEU A 243 33.99 -28.61 -11.79
CA LEU A 243 35.32 -28.56 -11.20
C LEU A 243 35.58 -29.78 -10.29
N GLY A 244 34.60 -30.19 -9.47
CA GLY A 244 34.68 -31.37 -8.62
C GLY A 244 34.84 -32.68 -9.41
N VAL A 245 34.05 -32.85 -10.47
CA VAL A 245 34.21 -33.99 -11.39
C VAL A 245 35.56 -33.95 -12.10
N ALA A 246 36.01 -32.79 -12.59
CA ALA A 246 37.33 -32.64 -13.21
C ALA A 246 38.48 -32.96 -12.24
N VAL A 247 38.39 -32.53 -10.98
CA VAL A 247 39.37 -32.85 -9.92
C VAL A 247 39.38 -34.35 -9.60
N LEU A 248 38.22 -35.01 -9.51
CA LEU A 248 38.13 -36.45 -9.29
C LEU A 248 38.71 -37.25 -10.47
N VAL A 249 38.40 -36.86 -11.71
CA VAL A 249 38.97 -37.49 -12.92
C VAL A 249 40.48 -37.26 -13.01
N ALA A 250 40.96 -36.06 -12.70
CA ALA A 250 42.39 -35.76 -12.64
C ALA A 250 43.10 -36.58 -11.55
N ALA A 251 42.53 -36.65 -10.34
CA ALA A 251 43.09 -37.43 -9.24
C ALA A 251 43.16 -38.94 -9.57
N ALA A 252 42.12 -39.49 -10.21
CA ALA A 252 42.11 -40.87 -10.70
C ALA A 252 43.18 -41.10 -11.78
N PHE A 253 43.32 -40.17 -12.73
CA PHE A 253 44.34 -40.24 -13.78
C PHE A 253 45.76 -40.17 -13.21
N PHE A 254 46.06 -39.21 -12.33
CA PHE A 254 47.38 -39.09 -11.69
C PHE A 254 47.68 -40.29 -10.78
N GLY A 255 46.69 -40.80 -10.03
CA GLY A 255 46.85 -42.02 -9.24
C GLY A 255 47.18 -43.25 -10.09
N TYR A 256 46.51 -43.40 -11.24
CA TYR A 256 46.79 -44.47 -12.20
C TYR A 256 48.19 -44.34 -12.81
N MET A 257 48.58 -43.14 -13.27
CA MET A 257 49.90 -42.89 -13.86
C MET A 257 51.04 -43.12 -12.85
N LEU A 258 50.86 -42.76 -11.58
CA LEU A 258 51.82 -43.06 -10.51
C LEU A 258 51.92 -44.57 -10.23
N ALA A 259 50.81 -45.30 -10.27
CA ALA A 259 50.81 -46.74 -10.09
C ALA A 259 51.54 -47.48 -11.23
N VAL A 260 51.35 -47.05 -12.48
CA VAL A 260 52.03 -47.61 -13.67
C VAL A 260 53.51 -47.23 -13.74
N ALA A 261 53.90 -46.06 -13.21
CA ALA A 261 55.31 -45.65 -13.15
C ALA A 261 56.12 -46.34 -12.02
N ALA A 262 55.46 -47.08 -11.14
CA ALA A 262 56.07 -47.76 -9.98
C ALA A 262 56.28 -49.29 -10.18
N THR A 263 56.02 -49.80 -11.38
CA THR A 263 56.19 -51.20 -11.79
C THR A 263 57.27 -51.34 -12.87
#